data_AF-A0A2W0E0J6-F1
#
_entry.id   AF-A0A2W0E0J6-F1
#
_cell.length_a   1.000
_cell.length_b   1.000
_cell.length_c   1.000
_cell.angle_alpha   90.00
_cell.angle_beta   90.00
_cell.angle_gamma   90.00
#
_symmetry.space_group_name_H-M   'P 1'
#
loop_
_entity.id
_entity.type
_entity.pdbx_description
1 polymer ?
#
loop_
_entity_poly.entity_id
_entity_poly.type
_entity_poly.pdbx_seq_one_letter_code
_entity_poly.pdbx_strand_id
1 'polypeptide(L)'
;MTARTTNRRRTVVVGALAAALIASTVGLAAPQTASAATADQGWLRVGHLSPDTKGVDVELSSLAGGKTVFELDDVTYGQVSPYEKLPVGTYVLSMRAADAPDSTPVISTDVTVQEGDASTVVAYGKNDGLKTTAFTDDLQQPGDGKAKLRLVQAATTAKRVDVQTSEGTPIAEDATFGTATKYATVDAGKWSLDVSGSGQRGTAKVDLAGNTVSTLFVLDDSDGNLTVVPVTDAAATAATPSGGVQTGGGGAAADRPVTEAVHAAVAMLRSLFR
;
A
#
# COMPACT_ATOMS: atom_id res chain seq x y z
N MET A 1 16.33 -7.01 72.76
CA MET A 1 16.29 -8.48 72.84
C MET A 1 16.62 -9.02 71.45
N THR A 2 17.84 -9.52 71.18
CA THR A 2 18.26 -10.95 71.26
C THR A 2 17.28 -11.89 70.52
N ALA A 3 17.64 -12.81 69.64
CA ALA A 3 18.90 -13.51 69.40
C ALA A 3 18.93 -14.20 68.03
N ARG A 4 20.12 -14.73 67.77
CA ARG A 4 20.70 -15.53 66.67
C ARG A 4 20.00 -16.89 66.43
N THR A 5 20.52 -17.58 65.40
CA THR A 5 20.56 -19.06 65.18
C THR A 5 19.27 -19.71 64.69
N THR A 6 19.21 -20.74 63.82
CA THR A 6 20.20 -21.70 63.29
C THR A 6 19.58 -22.47 62.11
N ASN A 7 20.45 -22.98 61.24
CA ASN A 7 20.18 -23.93 60.17
C ASN A 7 19.67 -25.31 60.69
N ARG A 8 18.73 -25.97 60.02
CA ARG A 8 18.48 -27.43 60.15
C ARG A 8 18.13 -28.07 58.81
N ARG A 9 19.01 -28.99 58.40
CA ARG A 9 18.80 -30.03 57.38
C ARG A 9 17.80 -31.09 57.86
N ARG A 10 17.09 -31.75 56.93
CA ARG A 10 16.66 -33.17 56.93
C ARG A 10 15.90 -33.45 55.61
N THR A 11 16.52 -34.07 54.60
CA THR A 11 16.65 -35.52 54.29
C THR A 11 15.45 -36.15 53.56
N VAL A 12 15.73 -36.58 52.31
CA VAL A 12 15.41 -37.87 51.64
C VAL A 12 13.90 -38.14 51.41
N VAL A 13 13.43 -38.47 50.20
CA VAL A 13 13.38 -39.85 49.63
C VAL A 13 12.90 -39.77 48.16
N VAL A 14 13.62 -40.49 47.28
CA VAL A 14 13.18 -41.40 46.20
C VAL A 14 11.76 -41.15 45.64
N GLY A 15 11.50 -40.97 44.35
CA GLY A 15 12.11 -41.53 43.15
C GLY A 15 10.98 -42.13 42.31
N ALA A 16 10.92 -41.82 41.02
CA ALA A 16 10.25 -42.63 40.00
C ALA A 16 10.55 -42.06 38.61
N LEU A 17 11.14 -42.92 37.77
CA LEU A 17 11.24 -42.77 36.33
C LEU A 17 9.86 -42.55 35.69
N ALA A 18 9.77 -41.69 34.68
CA ALA A 18 9.06 -41.99 33.45
C ALA A 18 9.53 -41.05 32.32
N ALA A 19 10.03 -41.66 31.24
CA ALA A 19 10.39 -41.01 29.99
C ALA A 19 9.14 -40.55 29.23
N ALA A 20 9.21 -39.40 28.52
CA ALA A 20 8.40 -39.17 27.33
C ALA A 20 8.87 -37.95 26.51
N LEU A 21 9.23 -38.24 25.25
CA LEU A 21 8.95 -37.47 24.03
C LEU A 21 9.56 -36.06 23.90
N ILE A 22 10.67 -35.97 23.16
CA ILE A 22 11.06 -34.73 22.47
C ILE A 22 10.12 -34.56 21.28
N ALA A 23 9.08 -33.74 21.44
CA ALA A 23 8.26 -33.29 20.34
C ALA A 23 9.01 -32.20 19.56
N SER A 24 9.48 -32.55 18.36
CA SER A 24 9.94 -31.60 17.36
C SER A 24 8.77 -30.71 16.94
N THR A 25 8.75 -29.47 17.41
CA THR A 25 7.79 -28.46 16.96
C THR A 25 8.12 -28.05 15.52
N VAL A 26 7.41 -28.65 14.57
CA VAL A 26 7.23 -28.09 13.24
C VAL A 26 6.57 -26.72 13.44
N GLY A 27 7.26 -25.64 13.06
CA GLY A 27 6.68 -24.31 13.07
C GLY A 27 5.53 -24.25 12.08
N LEU A 28 4.30 -24.30 12.58
CA LEU A 28 3.13 -23.94 11.79
C LEU A 28 3.27 -22.46 11.45
N ALA A 29 3.55 -22.15 10.18
CA ALA A 29 3.26 -20.84 9.63
C ALA A 29 1.76 -20.60 9.83
N ALA A 30 1.40 -19.67 10.71
CA ALA A 30 0.03 -19.23 10.84
C ALA A 30 -0.41 -18.69 9.47
N PRO A 31 -1.57 -19.13 8.93
CA PRO A 31 -2.10 -18.49 7.73
C PRO A 31 -2.27 -17.01 8.05
N GLN A 32 -1.56 -16.16 7.30
CA GLN A 32 -1.86 -14.73 7.29
C GLN A 32 -3.27 -14.60 6.73
N THR A 33 -4.24 -14.40 7.62
CA THR A 33 -5.58 -14.00 7.21
C THR A 33 -5.42 -12.66 6.51
N ALA A 34 -5.58 -12.65 5.19
CA ALA A 34 -5.94 -11.44 4.48
C ALA A 34 -7.15 -10.88 5.24
N SER A 35 -7.00 -9.69 5.84
CA SER A 35 -8.13 -9.02 6.44
C SER A 35 -9.12 -8.79 5.30
N ALA A 36 -10.20 -9.57 5.28
CA ALA A 36 -11.36 -9.20 4.49
C ALA A 36 -11.66 -7.73 4.83
N ALA A 37 -11.85 -6.89 3.82
CA ALA A 37 -12.41 -5.57 4.05
C ALA A 37 -13.65 -5.78 4.93
N THR A 38 -13.66 -5.16 6.11
CA THR A 38 -14.87 -5.11 6.92
C THR A 38 -15.96 -4.57 6.02
N ALA A 39 -17.03 -5.35 5.81
CA ALA A 39 -18.11 -5.17 4.81
C ALA A 39 -18.96 -3.89 4.99
N ASP A 40 -18.41 -2.88 5.65
CA ASP A 40 -19.07 -1.62 5.99
C ASP A 40 -18.13 -0.42 5.73
N GLN A 41 -17.05 -0.60 4.95
CA GLN A 41 -16.06 0.45 4.71
C GLN A 41 -15.71 0.60 3.22
N GLY A 42 -15.34 1.83 2.86
CA GLY A 42 -14.73 2.19 1.58
C GLY A 42 -13.55 3.14 1.80
N TRP A 43 -13.00 3.67 0.71
CA TRP A 43 -11.84 4.55 0.74
C TRP A 43 -12.07 5.82 -0.04
N LEU A 44 -11.61 6.94 0.51
CA LEU A 44 -11.70 8.25 -0.13
C LEU A 44 -10.35 8.95 -0.03
N ARG A 45 -9.94 9.63 -1.11
CA ARG A 45 -8.90 10.65 -1.06
C ARG A 45 -9.32 11.89 -1.80
N VAL A 46 -8.65 13.00 -1.51
CA VAL A 46 -8.97 14.31 -2.09
C VAL A 46 -7.74 14.90 -2.76
N GLY A 47 -7.93 15.54 -3.93
CA GLY A 47 -6.88 16.26 -4.65
C GLY A 47 -7.22 17.72 -4.89
N HIS A 48 -6.26 18.61 -4.71
CA HIS A 48 -6.39 20.02 -5.01
C HIS A 48 -5.69 20.38 -6.33
N LEU A 49 -6.45 20.55 -7.39
CA LEU A 49 -5.99 20.72 -8.77
C LEU A 49 -6.44 22.07 -9.37
N SER A 50 -6.58 23.10 -8.54
CA SER A 50 -6.83 24.47 -9.01
C SER A 50 -5.54 25.29 -8.97
N PRO A 51 -5.09 25.85 -10.10
CA PRO A 51 -3.77 26.49 -10.20
C PRO A 51 -3.70 27.89 -9.59
N ASP A 52 -4.83 28.56 -9.38
CA ASP A 52 -4.92 29.97 -8.98
C ASP A 52 -5.70 30.20 -7.68
N THR A 53 -6.12 29.12 -7.01
CA THR A 53 -6.43 29.16 -5.58
C THR A 53 -5.13 29.16 -4.78
N LYS A 54 -5.13 29.88 -3.66
CA LYS A 54 -4.07 29.72 -2.65
C LYS A 54 -4.20 28.34 -1.97
N GLY A 55 -3.35 28.08 -0.98
CA GLY A 55 -3.55 26.97 -0.05
C GLY A 55 -4.98 26.95 0.50
N VAL A 56 -5.54 25.74 0.59
CA VAL A 56 -6.92 25.52 1.04
C VAL A 56 -6.98 24.53 2.18
N ASP A 57 -7.89 24.77 3.10
CA ASP A 57 -8.27 23.79 4.11
C ASP A 57 -9.42 22.94 3.56
N VAL A 58 -9.29 21.63 3.70
CA VAL A 58 -10.26 20.64 3.22
C VAL A 58 -10.82 19.91 4.42
N GLU A 59 -12.13 19.98 4.61
CA GLU A 59 -12.84 19.24 5.65
C GLU A 59 -13.77 18.21 5.02
N LEU A 60 -13.75 16.98 5.54
CA LEU A 60 -14.79 16.00 5.31
C LEU A 60 -15.61 15.80 6.59
N SER A 61 -16.92 16.06 6.53
CA SER A 61 -17.85 15.82 7.64
C SER A 61 -18.92 14.81 7.25
N SER A 62 -19.42 14.05 8.23
CA SER A 62 -20.57 13.17 7.98
C SER A 62 -21.81 14.02 7.73
N LEU A 63 -22.54 13.72 6.65
CA LEU A 63 -23.81 14.39 6.37
C LEU A 63 -24.80 14.21 7.54
N ALA A 64 -24.77 13.03 8.16
CA ALA A 64 -25.53 12.75 9.38
C ALA A 64 -24.79 13.32 10.61
N GLY A 65 -25.36 14.36 11.20
CA GLY A 65 -24.88 14.93 12.47
C GLY A 65 -23.67 15.87 12.35
N GLY A 66 -23.12 16.08 11.15
CA GLY A 66 -22.11 17.12 10.89
C GLY A 66 -20.75 16.88 11.55
N LYS A 67 -20.48 15.66 12.00
CA LYS A 67 -19.21 15.33 12.67
C LYS A 67 -18.07 15.33 11.65
N THR A 68 -17.03 16.13 11.88
CA THR A 68 -15.78 16.09 11.13
C THR A 68 -15.12 14.72 11.24
N VAL A 69 -14.72 14.21 10.10
CA VAL A 69 -14.14 12.88 9.90
C VAL A 69 -12.64 13.01 9.70
N PHE A 70 -12.23 13.90 8.80
CA PHE A 70 -10.86 14.34 8.66
C PHE A 70 -10.80 15.79 8.17
N GLU A 71 -9.64 16.40 8.37
CA GLU A 71 -9.29 17.73 7.91
C GLU A 71 -7.87 17.69 7.33
N LEU A 72 -7.64 18.48 6.28
CA LEU A 72 -6.32 18.69 5.68
C LEU A 72 -6.08 20.20 5.64
N ASP A 73 -4.99 20.63 6.26
CA ASP A 73 -4.63 22.04 6.34
C ASP A 73 -3.68 22.44 5.21
N ASP A 74 -3.83 23.66 4.70
CA ASP A 74 -2.91 24.30 3.74
C ASP A 74 -2.56 23.41 2.53
N VAL A 75 -3.56 22.74 1.96
CA VAL A 75 -3.40 21.91 0.77
C VAL A 75 -3.14 22.81 -0.43
N THR A 76 -2.01 22.62 -1.08
CA THR A 76 -1.54 23.41 -2.23
C THR A 76 -1.75 22.70 -3.57
N TYR A 77 -1.60 23.45 -4.66
CA TYR A 77 -1.83 22.95 -6.01
C TYR A 77 -1.02 21.68 -6.34
N GLY A 78 -1.72 20.66 -6.85
CA GLY A 78 -1.17 19.37 -7.22
C GLY A 78 -1.06 18.37 -6.07
N GLN A 79 -1.37 18.75 -4.83
CA GLN A 79 -1.37 17.81 -3.71
C GLN A 79 -2.61 16.93 -3.73
N VAL A 80 -2.39 15.65 -3.41
CA VAL A 80 -3.42 14.61 -3.27
C VAL A 80 -3.19 13.89 -1.96
N SER A 81 -4.23 13.75 -1.16
CA SER A 81 -4.16 13.05 0.13
C SER A 81 -3.91 11.56 -0.06
N PRO A 82 -3.38 10.85 0.96
CA PRO A 82 -3.56 9.41 1.07
C PRO A 82 -5.04 9.03 1.07
N TYR A 83 -5.33 7.75 0.80
CA TYR A 83 -6.67 7.20 1.02
C TYR A 83 -6.97 7.11 2.51
N GLU A 84 -8.08 7.71 2.90
CA GLU A 84 -8.70 7.54 4.21
C GLU A 84 -9.73 6.42 4.15
N LYS A 85 -9.71 5.53 5.14
CA LYS A 85 -10.66 4.42 5.25
C LYS A 85 -11.88 4.88 6.04
N LEU A 86 -13.04 4.88 5.40
CA LEU A 86 -14.25 5.47 5.94
C LEU A 86 -15.39 4.45 6.02
N PRO A 87 -16.27 4.55 7.03
CA PRO A 87 -17.54 3.85 7.00
C PRO A 87 -18.34 4.20 5.73
N VAL A 88 -19.11 3.25 5.23
CA VAL A 88 -20.07 3.50 4.13
C VAL A 88 -21.06 4.59 4.55
N GLY A 89 -21.30 5.55 3.67
CA GLY A 89 -22.21 6.67 3.93
C GLY A 89 -21.97 7.87 3.03
N THR A 90 -22.76 8.91 3.26
CA THR A 90 -22.62 10.20 2.57
C THR A 90 -21.95 11.22 3.49
N TYR A 91 -21.02 11.96 2.91
CA TYR A 91 -20.19 12.96 3.56
C TYR A 91 -20.30 14.28 2.81
N VAL A 92 -20.06 15.38 3.51
CA VAL A 92 -19.92 16.70 2.90
C VAL A 92 -18.43 17.00 2.83
N LEU A 93 -17.91 17.14 1.61
CA LEU A 93 -16.58 17.66 1.36
C LEU A 93 -16.67 19.18 1.21
N SER A 94 -15.98 19.89 2.10
CA SER A 94 -15.89 21.35 2.04
C SER A 94 -14.45 21.80 1.84
N MET A 95 -14.29 22.91 1.12
CA MET A 95 -12.98 23.51 0.86
C MET A 95 -13.04 25.01 1.10
N ARG A 96 -12.06 25.54 1.83
CA ARG A 96 -11.97 26.93 2.28
C ARG A 96 -10.57 27.46 2.01
N ALA A 97 -10.43 28.77 1.88
CA ALA A 97 -9.10 29.36 1.83
C ALA A 97 -8.41 29.19 3.19
N ALA A 98 -7.16 28.72 3.21
CA ALA A 98 -6.42 28.46 4.44
C ALA A 98 -6.13 29.74 5.25
N ASP A 99 -6.10 30.90 4.59
CA ASP A 99 -5.97 32.21 5.25
C ASP A 99 -7.32 32.76 5.78
N ALA A 100 -8.42 32.02 5.62
CA ALA A 100 -9.76 32.40 6.05
C ALA A 100 -10.61 31.17 6.47
N PRO A 101 -10.24 30.44 7.53
CA PRO A 101 -10.91 29.20 7.94
C PRO A 101 -12.39 29.40 8.32
N ASP A 102 -12.76 30.58 8.84
CA ASP A 102 -14.15 30.91 9.21
C ASP A 102 -15.03 31.43 8.05
N SER A 103 -14.53 31.40 6.81
CA SER A 103 -15.24 31.93 5.63
C SER A 103 -16.46 31.08 5.25
N THR A 104 -17.06 31.29 4.07
CA THR A 104 -17.99 30.32 3.46
C THR A 104 -17.19 29.38 2.56
N PRO A 105 -17.47 28.06 2.49
CA PRO A 105 -16.71 27.18 1.63
C PRO A 105 -16.84 27.61 0.16
N VAL A 106 -15.72 27.61 -0.56
CA VAL A 106 -15.72 27.77 -2.02
C VAL A 106 -16.21 26.50 -2.72
N ILE A 107 -16.08 25.35 -2.06
CA ILE A 107 -16.67 24.07 -2.44
C ILE A 107 -17.43 23.53 -1.23
N SER A 108 -18.64 23.04 -1.47
CA SER A 108 -19.40 22.21 -0.53
C SER A 108 -20.18 21.20 -1.36
N THR A 109 -19.79 19.93 -1.31
CA THR A 109 -20.40 18.89 -2.17
C THR A 109 -20.55 17.57 -1.42
N ASP A 110 -21.60 16.82 -1.77
CA ASP A 110 -21.86 15.51 -1.19
C ASP A 110 -20.99 14.46 -1.90
N VAL A 111 -20.33 13.61 -1.11
CA VAL A 111 -19.52 12.48 -1.57
C VAL A 111 -20.05 11.22 -0.91
N THR A 112 -20.29 10.18 -1.70
CA THR A 112 -20.75 8.88 -1.17
C THR A 112 -19.59 7.90 -1.17
N VAL A 113 -19.34 7.29 0.00
CA VAL A 113 -18.42 6.17 0.15
C VAL A 113 -19.22 4.88 0.10
N GLN A 114 -18.87 4.01 -0.84
CA GLN A 114 -19.50 2.71 -1.05
C GLN A 114 -18.62 1.59 -0.50
N GLU A 115 -19.25 0.47 -0.17
CA GLU A 115 -18.56 -0.70 0.37
C GLU A 115 -17.54 -1.23 -0.63
N GLY A 116 -16.30 -1.44 -0.20
CA GLY A 116 -15.26 -2.04 -1.02
C GLY A 116 -14.64 -1.09 -2.07
N ASP A 117 -15.31 0.03 -2.37
CA ASP A 117 -14.88 0.98 -3.39
C ASP A 117 -13.86 1.99 -2.86
N ALA A 118 -12.91 2.33 -3.71
CA ALA A 118 -12.02 3.46 -3.52
C ALA A 118 -12.40 4.59 -4.47
N SER A 119 -12.36 5.83 -3.98
CA SER A 119 -12.68 7.01 -4.79
C SER A 119 -11.67 8.14 -4.60
N THR A 120 -11.38 8.83 -5.70
CA THR A 120 -10.60 10.07 -5.73
C THR A 120 -11.54 11.22 -6.06
N VAL A 121 -11.69 12.18 -5.14
CA VAL A 121 -12.42 13.42 -5.40
C VAL A 121 -11.42 14.54 -5.65
N VAL A 122 -11.60 15.30 -6.72
CA VAL A 122 -10.70 16.42 -7.03
C VAL A 122 -11.46 17.72 -7.13
N ALA A 123 -10.89 18.77 -6.55
CA ALA A 123 -11.24 20.16 -6.82
C ALA A 123 -10.37 20.66 -7.98
N TYR A 124 -10.95 21.08 -9.09
CA TYR A 124 -10.20 21.41 -10.32
C TYR A 124 -10.79 22.61 -11.06
N GLY A 125 -10.00 23.19 -11.97
CA GLY A 125 -10.34 24.42 -12.67
C GLY A 125 -9.84 25.67 -11.95
N LYS A 126 -10.08 26.85 -12.53
CA LYS A 126 -9.68 28.13 -11.93
C LYS A 126 -10.60 28.51 -10.77
N ASN A 127 -10.16 29.39 -9.87
CA ASN A 127 -10.92 29.84 -8.72
C ASN A 127 -12.30 30.42 -9.09
N ASP A 128 -12.40 31.14 -10.22
CA ASP A 128 -13.66 31.71 -10.73
C ASP A 128 -14.59 30.70 -11.43
N GLY A 129 -14.12 29.47 -11.65
CA GLY A 129 -14.81 28.39 -12.35
C GLY A 129 -14.53 27.03 -11.73
N LEU A 130 -14.34 27.00 -10.40
CA LEU A 130 -13.91 25.85 -9.63
C LEU A 130 -14.99 24.77 -9.65
N LYS A 131 -14.57 23.51 -9.82
CA LYS A 131 -15.46 22.36 -9.95
C LYS A 131 -14.97 21.20 -9.10
N THR A 132 -15.88 20.28 -8.79
CA THR A 132 -15.56 18.99 -8.20
C THR A 132 -15.94 17.86 -9.12
N THR A 133 -15.19 16.78 -9.05
CA THR A 133 -15.56 15.51 -9.67
C THR A 133 -15.02 14.35 -8.84
N ALA A 134 -15.76 13.25 -8.83
CA ALA A 134 -15.40 12.02 -8.13
C ALA A 134 -15.10 10.93 -9.17
N PHE A 135 -14.01 10.21 -8.98
CA PHE A 135 -13.63 9.06 -9.79
C PHE A 135 -13.62 7.80 -8.93
N THR A 136 -14.23 6.72 -9.43
CA THR A 136 -14.07 5.40 -8.85
C THR A 136 -12.72 4.81 -9.29
N ASP A 137 -12.02 4.21 -8.34
CA ASP A 137 -10.63 3.78 -8.52
C ASP A 137 -10.55 2.25 -8.57
N ASP A 138 -9.96 1.72 -9.65
CA ASP A 138 -9.65 0.30 -9.76
C ASP A 138 -8.27 0.04 -9.14
N LEU A 139 -8.27 -0.32 -7.85
CA LEU A 139 -7.07 -0.66 -7.11
C LEU A 139 -6.62 -2.11 -7.30
N GLN A 140 -7.25 -2.88 -8.20
CA GLN A 140 -6.79 -4.23 -8.48
C GLN A 140 -5.41 -4.18 -9.14
N GLN A 141 -4.46 -4.87 -8.53
CA GLN A 141 -3.09 -4.84 -8.99
C GLN A 141 -2.92 -5.66 -10.28
N PRO A 142 -2.07 -5.23 -11.22
CA PRO A 142 -1.95 -5.86 -12.54
C PRO A 142 -1.14 -7.17 -12.55
N GLY A 143 -0.52 -7.55 -11.44
CA GLY A 143 0.40 -8.69 -11.35
C GLY A 143 1.87 -8.30 -11.47
N ASP A 144 2.74 -9.28 -11.24
CA ASP A 144 4.19 -9.09 -11.21
C ASP A 144 4.76 -8.59 -12.55
N GLY A 145 5.72 -7.68 -12.48
CA GLY A 145 6.38 -7.11 -13.66
C GLY A 145 5.53 -6.13 -14.48
N LYS A 146 4.28 -5.87 -14.07
CA LYS A 146 3.37 -4.91 -14.72
C LYS A 146 3.04 -3.75 -13.79
N ALA A 147 2.63 -2.63 -14.37
CA ALA A 147 2.05 -1.50 -13.66
C ALA A 147 0.76 -1.04 -14.36
N LYS A 148 -0.20 -0.54 -13.57
CA LYS A 148 -1.50 -0.05 -14.04
C LYS A 148 -1.56 1.46 -13.83
N LEU A 149 -1.98 2.20 -14.85
CA LEU A 149 -2.01 3.67 -14.84
C LEU A 149 -3.33 4.19 -15.40
N ARG A 150 -3.82 5.30 -14.89
CA ARG A 150 -4.79 6.16 -15.60
C ARG A 150 -4.32 7.61 -15.58
N LEU A 151 -4.90 8.42 -16.45
CA LEU A 151 -4.69 9.85 -16.49
C LEU A 151 -5.90 10.59 -15.94
N VAL A 152 -5.68 11.62 -15.12
CA VAL A 152 -6.68 12.66 -14.82
C VAL A 152 -6.19 13.95 -15.43
N GLN A 153 -6.93 14.48 -16.41
CA GLN A 153 -6.57 15.75 -17.05
C GLN A 153 -7.24 16.93 -16.32
N ALA A 154 -6.43 17.74 -15.63
CA ALA A 154 -6.85 18.91 -14.89
C ALA A 154 -6.10 20.20 -15.27
N ALA A 155 -5.22 20.17 -16.29
CA ALA A 155 -4.58 21.39 -16.79
C ALA A 155 -5.62 22.31 -17.44
N THR A 156 -5.68 23.56 -16.98
CA THR A 156 -6.67 24.55 -17.42
C THR A 156 -6.29 25.22 -18.74
N THR A 157 -5.02 25.14 -19.12
CA THR A 157 -4.50 25.67 -20.40
C THR A 157 -4.79 24.75 -21.59
N ALA A 158 -5.16 23.48 -21.35
CA ALA A 158 -5.42 22.49 -22.40
C ALA A 158 -6.76 21.76 -22.22
N LYS A 159 -7.67 21.90 -23.19
CA LYS A 159 -8.99 21.23 -23.16
C LYS A 159 -8.88 19.72 -23.29
N ARG A 160 -7.87 19.25 -24.03
CA ARG A 160 -7.55 17.85 -24.27
C ARG A 160 -6.04 17.68 -24.28
N VAL A 161 -5.57 16.53 -23.80
CA VAL A 161 -4.16 16.16 -23.77
C VAL A 161 -3.93 14.74 -24.22
N ASP A 162 -2.78 14.54 -24.85
CA ASP A 162 -2.21 13.24 -25.17
C ASP A 162 -1.00 13.02 -24.26
N VAL A 163 -0.86 11.79 -23.76
CA VAL A 163 0.31 11.34 -23.01
C VAL A 163 0.83 10.07 -23.63
N GLN A 164 2.12 10.07 -23.93
CA GLN A 164 2.83 8.94 -24.49
C GLN A 164 4.17 8.77 -23.79
N THR A 165 4.77 7.60 -23.90
CA THR A 165 6.18 7.42 -23.53
C THR A 165 7.07 8.17 -24.53
N SER A 166 8.29 8.52 -24.11
CA SER A 166 9.30 9.10 -25.00
C SER A 166 9.69 8.19 -26.17
N GLU A 167 9.33 6.92 -26.10
CA GLU A 167 9.51 5.92 -27.16
C GLU A 167 8.31 5.87 -28.14
N GLY A 168 7.27 6.67 -27.89
CA GLY A 168 6.09 6.80 -28.75
C GLY A 168 4.94 5.84 -28.41
N THR A 169 4.97 5.16 -27.26
CA THR A 169 3.85 4.31 -26.83
C THR A 169 2.76 5.18 -26.20
N PRO A 170 1.53 5.21 -26.74
CA PRO A 170 0.45 6.01 -26.16
C PRO A 170 0.02 5.43 -24.81
N ILE A 171 -0.08 6.30 -23.79
CA ILE A 171 -0.65 5.99 -22.48
C ILE A 171 -2.09 6.46 -22.40
N ALA A 172 -2.37 7.64 -22.94
CA ALA A 172 -3.70 8.23 -23.06
C ALA A 172 -3.75 9.12 -24.30
N GLU A 173 -4.87 9.04 -25.02
CA GLU A 173 -5.15 9.89 -26.18
C GLU A 173 -6.43 10.67 -25.93
N ASP A 174 -6.43 11.94 -26.33
CA ASP A 174 -7.59 12.84 -26.33
C ASP A 174 -8.27 12.98 -24.95
N ALA A 175 -7.49 12.90 -23.87
CA ALA A 175 -8.01 12.94 -22.50
C ALA A 175 -8.63 14.30 -22.21
N THR A 176 -9.92 14.31 -21.87
CA THR A 176 -10.72 15.54 -21.74
C THR A 176 -10.53 16.20 -20.39
N PHE A 177 -10.46 17.54 -20.37
CA PHE A 177 -10.43 18.32 -19.13
C PHE A 177 -11.56 17.94 -18.16
N GLY A 178 -11.18 17.65 -16.91
CA GLY A 178 -12.08 17.24 -15.83
C GLY A 178 -12.46 15.76 -15.85
N THR A 179 -11.79 14.93 -16.65
CA THR A 179 -12.08 13.49 -16.77
C THR A 179 -10.88 12.63 -16.39
N ALA A 180 -11.18 11.39 -16.00
CA ALA A 180 -10.21 10.32 -15.86
C ALA A 180 -10.31 9.37 -17.06
N THR A 181 -9.18 8.93 -17.59
CA THR A 181 -9.15 7.88 -18.60
C THR A 181 -9.48 6.52 -17.98
N LYS A 182 -9.70 5.52 -18.83
CA LYS A 182 -9.60 4.13 -18.39
C LYS A 182 -8.16 3.84 -17.95
N TYR A 183 -8.03 2.81 -17.12
CA TYR A 183 -6.72 2.28 -16.78
C TYR A 183 -6.09 1.53 -17.96
N ALA A 184 -4.80 1.76 -18.18
CA ALA A 184 -3.93 1.01 -19.07
C ALA A 184 -2.93 0.20 -18.25
N THR A 185 -2.45 -0.92 -18.79
CA THR A 185 -1.40 -1.74 -18.18
C THR A 185 -0.14 -1.68 -19.03
N VAL A 186 0.98 -1.40 -18.39
CA VAL A 186 2.32 -1.29 -19.01
C VAL A 186 3.32 -2.19 -18.29
N ASP A 187 4.50 -2.36 -18.88
CA ASP A 187 5.62 -2.99 -18.18
C ASP A 187 6.12 -2.11 -17.03
N ALA A 188 6.47 -2.74 -15.92
CA ALA A 188 7.12 -2.07 -14.81
C ALA A 188 8.50 -1.52 -15.23
N GLY A 189 8.85 -0.35 -14.75
CA GLY A 189 10.12 0.29 -15.07
C GLY A 189 10.08 1.80 -14.96
N LYS A 190 11.20 2.41 -15.35
CA LYS A 190 11.37 3.86 -15.39
C LYS A 190 10.99 4.37 -16.76
N TRP A 191 10.03 5.27 -16.80
CA TRP A 191 9.51 5.84 -18.04
C TRP A 191 9.72 7.35 -18.04
N SER A 192 10.08 7.88 -19.22
CA SER A 192 9.88 9.30 -19.51
C SER A 192 8.60 9.43 -20.32
N LEU A 193 7.73 10.33 -19.89
CA LEU A 193 6.45 10.62 -20.51
C LEU A 193 6.54 11.98 -21.19
N ASP A 194 6.01 12.05 -22.41
CA ASP A 194 5.74 13.29 -23.12
C ASP A 194 4.24 13.57 -23.02
N VAL A 195 3.90 14.79 -22.58
CA VAL A 195 2.52 15.28 -22.54
C VAL A 195 2.38 16.45 -23.50
N SER A 196 1.29 16.48 -24.27
CA SER A 196 1.01 17.58 -25.19
C SER A 196 -0.49 17.86 -25.27
N GLY A 197 -0.84 19.11 -25.53
CA GLY A 197 -2.23 19.52 -25.70
C GLY A 197 -2.38 21.01 -25.90
N SER A 198 -3.25 21.41 -26.83
CA SER A 198 -3.53 22.82 -27.14
C SER A 198 -2.28 23.69 -27.43
N GLY A 199 -1.25 23.08 -28.02
CA GLY A 199 0.03 23.73 -28.32
C GLY A 199 1.05 23.75 -27.17
N GLN A 200 0.64 23.36 -25.96
CA GLN A 200 1.52 23.20 -24.80
C GLN A 200 2.18 21.83 -24.80
N ARG A 201 3.36 21.72 -24.16
CA ARG A 201 4.11 20.48 -24.01
C ARG A 201 4.70 20.36 -22.61
N GLY A 202 4.99 19.15 -22.19
CA GLY A 202 5.64 18.85 -20.92
C GLY A 202 6.33 17.50 -20.97
N THR A 203 7.19 17.26 -19.98
CA THR A 203 7.79 15.93 -19.78
C THR A 203 7.74 15.55 -18.30
N ALA A 204 7.63 14.26 -18.01
CA ALA A 204 7.68 13.75 -16.65
C ALA A 204 8.42 12.43 -16.59
N LYS A 205 9.10 12.18 -15.47
CA LYS A 205 9.74 10.88 -15.20
C LYS A 205 8.91 10.14 -14.16
N VAL A 206 8.54 8.91 -14.45
CA VAL A 206 7.79 8.05 -13.54
C VAL A 206 8.55 6.75 -13.32
N ASP A 207 8.57 6.28 -12.08
CA ASP A 207 9.11 4.96 -11.71
C ASP A 207 7.93 4.07 -11.34
N LEU A 208 7.60 3.15 -12.24
CA LEU A 208 6.44 2.28 -12.12
C LEU A 208 6.91 0.92 -11.64
N ALA A 209 6.90 0.72 -10.32
CA ALA A 209 7.28 -0.55 -9.73
C ALA A 209 6.33 -1.68 -10.18
N GLY A 210 6.81 -2.92 -10.08
CA GLY A 210 5.97 -4.09 -10.35
C GLY A 210 4.77 -4.14 -9.41
N ASN A 211 3.63 -4.55 -9.95
CA ASN A 211 2.38 -4.74 -9.24
C ASN A 211 1.82 -3.46 -8.59
N THR A 212 2.03 -2.28 -9.22
CA THR A 212 1.47 -1.00 -8.75
C THR A 212 0.29 -0.51 -9.58
N VAL A 213 -0.58 0.28 -8.95
CA VAL A 213 -1.62 1.10 -9.58
C VAL A 213 -1.26 2.57 -9.34
N SER A 214 -1.38 3.43 -10.34
CA SER A 214 -1.10 4.86 -10.18
C SER A 214 -2.03 5.74 -11.00
N THR A 215 -2.29 6.94 -10.51
CA THR A 215 -2.98 8.00 -11.24
C THR A 215 -1.96 9.08 -11.62
N LEU A 216 -1.94 9.46 -12.90
CA LEU A 216 -1.16 10.57 -13.42
C LEU A 216 -2.06 11.80 -13.50
N PHE A 217 -1.77 12.85 -12.74
CA PHE A 217 -2.50 14.11 -12.82
C PHE A 217 -1.77 15.05 -13.76
N VAL A 218 -2.40 15.44 -14.87
CA VAL A 218 -1.86 16.45 -15.79
C VAL A 218 -2.34 17.82 -15.36
N LEU A 219 -1.40 18.74 -15.16
CA LEU A 219 -1.58 20.04 -14.54
C LEU A 219 -0.89 21.12 -15.37
N ASP A 220 -1.24 22.38 -15.11
CA ASP A 220 -0.48 23.52 -15.61
C ASP A 220 0.81 23.65 -14.79
N ASP A 221 1.92 24.07 -15.41
CA ASP A 221 3.09 24.51 -14.66
C ASP A 221 3.14 26.04 -14.51
N SER A 222 4.15 26.55 -13.81
CA SER A 222 4.31 27.99 -13.58
C SER A 222 4.58 28.81 -14.83
N ASP A 223 5.02 28.16 -15.91
CA ASP A 223 5.33 28.79 -17.20
C ASP A 223 4.14 28.71 -18.18
N GLY A 224 3.02 28.09 -17.76
CA GLY A 224 1.83 27.87 -18.59
C GLY A 224 1.93 26.68 -19.53
N ASN A 225 2.96 25.84 -19.35
CA ASN A 225 3.10 24.55 -20.02
C ASN A 225 2.39 23.45 -19.21
N LEU A 226 2.59 22.18 -19.61
CA LEU A 226 1.98 21.02 -18.96
C LEU A 226 3.00 20.32 -18.06
N THR A 227 2.54 19.83 -16.92
CA THR A 227 3.31 18.94 -16.03
C THR A 227 2.48 17.72 -15.64
N VAL A 228 3.15 16.66 -15.18
CA VAL A 228 2.49 15.44 -14.70
C VAL A 228 2.91 15.18 -13.26
N VAL A 229 1.94 15.06 -12.36
CA VAL A 229 2.13 14.65 -10.97
C VAL A 229 1.70 13.19 -10.84
N PRO A 230 2.64 12.23 -10.74
CA PRO A 230 2.31 10.83 -10.51
C PRO A 230 1.96 10.61 -9.04
N VAL A 231 0.86 9.89 -8.79
CA VAL A 231 0.46 9.44 -7.45
C VAL A 231 0.26 7.93 -7.49
N THR A 232 0.92 7.21 -6.58
CA THR A 232 0.72 5.78 -6.41
C THR A 232 -0.57 5.54 -5.63
N ASP A 233 -1.49 4.78 -6.21
CA ASP A 233 -2.81 4.52 -5.65
C ASP A 233 -2.79 3.24 -4.80
N ALA A 234 -2.10 2.21 -5.29
CA ALA A 234 -1.88 0.96 -4.61
C ALA A 234 -0.54 0.34 -5.03
N ALA A 235 0.12 -0.35 -4.11
CA ALA A 235 1.34 -1.10 -4.35
C ALA A 235 1.35 -2.37 -3.51
N ALA A 236 1.91 -3.46 -4.04
CA ALA A 236 2.16 -4.63 -3.23
C ALA A 236 3.27 -4.31 -2.23
N THR A 237 3.14 -4.80 -1.00
CA THR A 237 4.32 -4.95 -0.16
C THR A 237 5.26 -5.93 -0.88
N ALA A 238 6.55 -5.61 -0.94
CA ALA A 238 7.53 -6.37 -1.71
C ALA A 238 7.35 -7.87 -1.50
N ALA A 239 7.22 -8.63 -2.60
CA ALA A 239 7.07 -10.08 -2.54
C ALA A 239 8.19 -10.70 -1.70
N THR A 240 7.84 -11.67 -0.87
CA THR A 240 8.81 -12.54 -0.19
C THR A 240 9.80 -13.07 -1.23
N PRO A 241 11.13 -13.05 -0.99
CA PRO A 241 12.10 -13.50 -1.98
C PRO A 241 11.74 -14.88 -2.56
N SER A 242 11.52 -14.96 -3.87
CA SER A 242 11.36 -16.22 -4.58
C SER A 242 12.74 -16.84 -4.82
N GLY A 243 13.28 -17.41 -3.76
CA GLY A 243 14.55 -18.11 -3.77
C GLY A 243 14.59 -19.07 -2.59
N GLY A 244 14.12 -20.30 -2.82
CA GLY A 244 14.44 -21.38 -1.89
C GLY A 244 15.96 -21.50 -1.81
N VAL A 245 16.52 -21.46 -0.60
CA VAL A 245 17.91 -21.87 -0.41
C VAL A 245 18.03 -23.32 -0.90
N GLN A 246 18.75 -23.55 -2.00
CA GLN A 246 19.33 -24.86 -2.27
C GLN A 246 20.31 -25.15 -1.13
N THR A 247 19.82 -25.78 -0.07
CA THR A 247 20.70 -26.49 0.85
C THR A 247 21.16 -27.74 0.12
N GLY A 248 22.21 -27.57 -0.68
CA GLY A 248 22.89 -28.63 -1.41
C GLY A 248 23.27 -29.79 -0.49
N GLY A 249 23.08 -31.00 -0.99
CA GLY A 249 23.39 -32.23 -0.29
C GLY A 249 24.89 -32.48 -0.10
N GLY A 250 25.20 -33.33 0.87
CA GLY A 250 26.52 -33.93 1.05
C GLY A 250 26.78 -34.31 2.49
N GLY A 251 26.55 -35.58 2.86
CA GLY A 251 26.91 -36.05 4.19
C GLY A 251 26.36 -37.40 4.63
N ALA A 252 26.40 -38.42 3.78
CA ALA A 252 26.27 -39.81 4.23
C ALA A 252 27.03 -40.76 3.31
N ALA A 253 28.33 -40.54 3.15
CA ALA A 253 29.26 -41.61 2.84
C ALA A 253 29.88 -42.04 4.18
N ALA A 254 29.32 -43.09 4.79
CA ALA A 254 30.03 -43.87 5.79
C ALA A 254 30.47 -45.16 5.10
N ASP A 255 31.79 -45.38 5.14
CA ASP A 255 32.51 -46.48 4.54
C ASP A 255 31.86 -47.85 4.77
N ARG A 256 31.83 -48.66 3.72
CA ARG A 256 31.82 -50.12 3.89
C ARG A 256 33.27 -50.58 4.10
N PRO A 257 33.48 -51.56 4.97
CA PRO A 257 34.08 -52.78 4.45
C PRO A 257 33.22 -54.00 4.76
N VAL A 258 33.17 -54.86 3.75
CA VAL A 258 32.60 -56.20 3.72
C VAL A 258 33.41 -57.07 4.69
N THR A 259 32.80 -57.96 5.49
CA THR A 259 32.79 -59.44 5.35
C THR A 259 32.27 -60.13 6.64
N GLU A 260 31.50 -61.20 6.42
CA GLU A 260 31.23 -62.38 7.28
C GLU A 260 30.29 -62.29 8.50
N ALA A 261 29.07 -62.82 8.28
CA ALA A 261 28.54 -64.07 8.82
C ALA A 261 28.85 -64.51 10.28
N VAL A 262 27.80 -65.10 10.88
CA VAL A 262 27.79 -66.13 11.94
C VAL A 262 27.45 -65.67 13.37
N HIS A 263 26.24 -66.08 13.77
CA HIS A 263 25.80 -66.64 15.06
C HIS A 263 26.37 -66.16 16.41
N ALA A 264 25.41 -65.91 17.31
CA ALA A 264 25.33 -66.39 18.70
C ALA A 264 26.22 -65.76 19.79
N ALA A 265 25.50 -65.13 20.74
CA ALA A 265 25.48 -65.42 22.18
C ALA A 265 26.74 -65.26 23.06
N VAL A 266 26.45 -65.10 24.37
CA VAL A 266 27.32 -65.20 25.56
C VAL A 266 27.96 -63.83 25.93
N ALA A 267 27.45 -63.09 26.94
CA ALA A 267 27.64 -63.27 28.40
C ALA A 267 29.14 -63.20 28.78
N MET A 268 29.65 -62.57 29.84
CA MET A 268 29.16 -62.01 31.09
C MET A 268 30.31 -61.16 31.69
N LEU A 269 29.94 -60.08 32.38
CA LEU A 269 30.32 -59.79 33.76
C LEU A 269 31.80 -59.91 34.20
N ARG A 270 32.42 -58.76 34.47
CA ARG A 270 33.57 -58.64 35.38
C ARG A 270 33.08 -58.08 36.72
N SER A 271 33.17 -58.85 37.79
CA SER A 271 34.04 -58.54 38.93
C SER A 271 33.78 -59.52 40.08
N LEU A 272 34.85 -60.22 40.45
CA LEU A 272 35.02 -60.89 41.74
C LEU A 272 36.03 -60.05 42.55
N PHE A 273 35.91 -60.18 43.88
CA PHE A 273 36.58 -59.47 44.99
C PHE A 273 35.88 -58.14 45.36
N ARG A 274 35.03 -58.09 46.39
CA ARG A 274 35.08 -58.71 47.73
C ARG A 274 33.70 -59.11 48.25
#